data_AF-A0A528AR72-F1
#
_entry.id   AF-A0A528AR72-F1
#
_cell.length_a   1.000
_cell.length_b   1.000
_cell.length_c   1.000
_cell.angle_alpha   90.00
_cell.angle_beta   90.00
_cell.angle_gamma   90.00
#
_symmetry.space_group_name_H-M   'P 1'
#
loop_
_entity.id
_entity.type
_entity.pdbx_description
1 polymer ?
#
loop_
_entity_poly.entity_id
_entity_poly.type
_entity_poly.pdbx_seq_one_letter_code
_entity_poly.pdbx_strand_id
1 'polypeptide(L)'
;MAAIALPGDWTGQYKGSELNLSGFKLSFSDEFNTLDVVPNNGTGKWFAPVHAPYGAATFMSPVGATNPFSVSDGQLTITMKQVDGVWQSGTMQTVNSAGQGFAQEYGYFEMRAAFHGGAGAWP
;
A
#
# COMPACT_ATOMS: atom_id res chain seq x y z
N MET A 1 19.21 -30.91 2.23
CA MET A 1 17.74 -30.98 2.40
C MET A 1 17.11 -30.41 1.14
N ALA A 2 16.33 -31.20 0.41
CA ALA A 2 15.61 -30.71 -0.76
C ALA A 2 14.32 -30.01 -0.29
N ALA A 3 14.05 -28.81 -0.79
CA ALA A 3 12.83 -28.09 -0.48
C ALA A 3 11.62 -28.87 -1.02
N ILE A 4 10.62 -29.08 -0.17
CA ILE A 4 9.32 -29.61 -0.59
C ILE A 4 8.58 -28.45 -1.28
N ALA A 5 8.33 -28.62 -2.57
CA ALA A 5 7.41 -27.80 -3.35
C ALA A 5 6.02 -27.83 -2.70
N LEU A 6 5.47 -26.67 -2.35
CA LEU A 6 4.10 -26.60 -1.84
C LEU A 6 3.12 -26.61 -3.02
N PRO A 7 1.87 -27.11 -2.85
CA PRO A 7 0.83 -26.89 -3.84
C PRO A 7 0.61 -25.38 -3.98
N GLY A 8 1.04 -24.80 -5.10
CA GLY A 8 1.08 -23.35 -5.29
C GLY A 8 2.37 -22.81 -5.90
N ASP A 9 3.39 -23.66 -6.10
CA ASP A 9 4.58 -23.26 -6.84
C ASP A 9 4.19 -22.79 -8.25
N TRP A 10 4.47 -21.52 -8.53
CA TRP A 10 4.04 -20.87 -9.76
C TRP A 10 4.83 -21.44 -10.95
N THR A 11 4.25 -22.40 -11.66
CA THR A 11 4.92 -23.09 -12.78
C THR A 11 4.86 -22.34 -14.11
N GLY A 12 4.33 -21.12 -14.13
CA GLY A 12 4.10 -20.35 -15.36
C GLY A 12 3.03 -20.94 -16.28
N GLN A 13 2.52 -22.14 -16.00
CA GLN A 13 1.48 -22.82 -16.78
C GLN A 13 0.19 -21.99 -16.90
N TYR A 14 -0.08 -21.14 -15.90
CA TYR A 14 -1.23 -20.24 -15.87
C TYR A 14 -0.85 -18.78 -16.14
N LYS A 15 0.34 -18.51 -16.67
CA LYS A 15 0.74 -17.16 -17.08
C LYS A 15 -0.20 -16.72 -18.21
N GLY A 16 -0.92 -15.62 -17.99
CA GLY A 16 -1.71 -14.98 -19.03
C GLY A 16 -0.84 -14.38 -20.13
N SER A 17 -1.48 -13.88 -21.19
CA SER A 17 -0.78 -13.15 -22.25
C SER A 17 -0.05 -11.93 -21.69
N GLU A 18 1.12 -11.63 -22.25
CA GLU A 18 1.85 -10.42 -21.87
C GLU A 18 1.06 -9.18 -22.26
N LEU A 19 1.01 -8.22 -21.33
CA LEU A 19 0.34 -6.95 -21.54
C LEU A 19 1.22 -6.06 -22.42
N ASN A 20 0.72 -5.65 -23.59
CA ASN A 20 1.42 -4.69 -24.42
C ASN A 20 1.21 -3.27 -23.91
N LEU A 21 2.24 -2.70 -23.26
CA LEU A 21 2.23 -1.36 -22.70
C LEU A 21 2.87 -0.28 -23.60
N SER A 22 3.25 -0.61 -24.84
CA SER A 22 4.00 0.32 -25.72
C SER A 22 3.29 1.66 -26.04
N GLY A 23 1.96 1.69 -25.95
CA GLY A 23 1.16 2.91 -26.11
C GLY A 23 0.87 3.67 -24.80
N PHE A 24 1.23 3.11 -23.65
CA PHE A 24 0.96 3.71 -22.35
C PHE A 24 2.04 4.73 -22.00
N LYS A 25 1.63 5.77 -21.26
CA LYS A 25 2.54 6.76 -20.69
C LYS A 25 2.40 6.75 -19.18
N LEU A 26 3.53 6.73 -18.48
CA LEU A 26 3.54 6.80 -17.02
C LEU A 26 3.00 8.17 -16.58
N SER A 27 1.85 8.17 -15.90
CA SER A 27 1.20 9.40 -15.40
C SER A 27 1.41 9.62 -13.90
N PHE A 28 1.69 8.56 -13.14
CA PHE A 28 1.99 8.60 -11.72
C PHE A 28 2.90 7.44 -11.34
N SER A 29 3.86 7.68 -10.45
CA SER A 29 4.67 6.64 -9.83
C SER A 29 5.19 7.12 -8.48
N ASP A 30 5.42 6.15 -7.60
CA ASP A 30 6.19 6.36 -6.39
C ASP A 30 7.02 5.12 -6.09
N GLU A 31 8.34 5.24 -6.25
CA GLU A 31 9.30 4.17 -5.96
C GLU A 31 9.70 4.15 -4.48
N PHE A 32 8.98 4.91 -3.63
CA PHE A 32 9.17 4.98 -2.19
C PHE A 32 10.64 5.17 -1.77
N ASN A 33 11.36 6.07 -2.43
CA ASN A 33 12.70 6.49 -2.02
C ASN A 33 12.68 7.44 -0.81
N THR A 34 11.53 8.07 -0.56
CA THR A 34 11.27 8.97 0.56
C THR A 34 9.85 8.77 1.06
N LEU A 35 9.63 8.88 2.37
CA LEU A 35 8.27 8.84 2.92
C LEU A 35 7.55 10.16 2.61
N ASP A 36 6.52 10.12 1.77
CA ASP A 36 5.67 11.27 1.39
C ASP A 36 4.18 10.97 1.65
N VAL A 37 3.91 10.53 2.89
CA VAL A 37 2.55 10.29 3.39
C VAL A 37 2.21 11.39 4.39
N VAL A 38 1.21 12.20 4.06
CA VAL A 38 0.85 13.42 4.80
C VAL A 38 -0.58 13.35 5.36
N PRO A 39 -0.88 14.11 6.42
CA PRO A 39 -2.26 14.31 6.85
C PRO A 39 -3.13 14.91 5.75
N ASN A 40 -4.45 14.79 5.87
CA ASN A 40 -5.40 15.27 4.86
C ASN A 40 -5.27 16.77 4.49
N ASN A 41 -4.78 17.62 5.41
CA ASN A 41 -4.52 19.04 5.20
C ASN A 41 -3.07 19.36 4.79
N GLY A 42 -2.24 18.33 4.56
CA GLY A 42 -0.85 18.47 4.15
C GLY A 42 -0.68 18.69 2.65
N THR A 43 0.57 18.71 2.21
CA THR A 43 0.96 18.76 0.79
C THR A 43 1.95 17.64 0.54
N GLY A 44 1.58 16.67 -0.29
CA GLY A 44 2.36 15.47 -0.60
C GLY A 44 1.63 14.60 -1.62
N LYS A 45 2.25 13.49 -2.01
CA LYS A 45 1.66 12.52 -2.96
C LYS A 45 0.54 11.69 -2.34
N TRP A 46 0.66 11.36 -1.06
CA TRP A 46 -0.23 10.42 -0.39
C TRP A 46 -0.85 11.02 0.86
N PHE A 47 -2.16 10.84 1.02
CA PHE A 47 -2.92 11.35 2.16
C PHE A 47 -3.37 10.20 3.05
N ALA A 48 -3.17 10.36 4.36
CA ALA A 48 -3.57 9.40 5.39
C ALA A 48 -3.98 10.12 6.71
N PRO A 49 -4.76 9.47 7.60
CA PRO A 49 -5.49 8.25 7.33
C PRO A 49 -6.68 8.57 6.42
N VAL A 50 -7.18 7.54 5.73
CA VAL A 50 -8.35 7.67 4.84
C VAL A 50 -9.36 6.59 5.14
N HIS A 51 -10.64 6.92 4.89
CA HIS A 51 -11.80 6.10 5.23
C HIS A 51 -11.99 5.86 6.73
N ALA A 52 -13.20 5.44 7.11
CA ALA A 52 -13.45 4.97 8.46
C ALA A 52 -12.73 3.62 8.70
N PRO A 53 -12.37 3.30 9.96
CA PRO A 53 -11.85 1.98 10.33
C PRO A 53 -12.72 0.85 9.78
N TYR A 54 -12.08 -0.18 9.21
CA TYR A 54 -12.73 -1.45 8.85
C TYR A 54 -11.95 -2.63 9.43
N GLY A 55 -12.67 -3.70 9.76
CA GLY A 55 -12.13 -4.80 10.55
C GLY A 55 -11.85 -4.37 12.00
N ALA A 56 -10.84 -4.96 12.62
CA ALA A 56 -10.50 -4.71 14.03
C ALA A 56 -9.54 -3.52 14.25
N ALA A 57 -9.00 -2.95 13.17
CA ALA A 57 -7.91 -1.96 13.25
C ALA A 57 -8.40 -0.52 13.10
N THR A 58 -7.82 0.38 13.89
CA THR A 58 -7.94 1.84 13.71
C THR A 58 -6.86 2.33 12.76
N PHE A 59 -7.21 3.20 11.80
CA PHE A 59 -6.23 3.81 10.91
C PHE A 59 -5.64 5.06 11.51
N MET A 60 -4.31 5.04 11.67
CA MET A 60 -3.58 6.04 12.41
C MET A 60 -3.09 7.16 11.50
N SER A 61 -2.94 8.33 12.10
CA SER A 61 -2.30 9.48 11.46
C SER A 61 -0.88 9.14 11.00
N PRO A 62 -0.44 9.64 9.83
CA PRO A 62 0.96 9.53 9.39
C PRO A 62 1.90 10.45 10.18
N VAL A 63 1.38 11.20 11.16
CA VAL A 63 2.19 12.01 12.09
C VAL A 63 2.01 11.53 13.54
N GLY A 64 3.10 11.54 14.30
CA GLY A 64 3.12 11.17 15.72
C GLY A 64 3.65 9.76 16.00
N ALA A 65 3.60 9.37 17.28
CA ALA A 65 4.24 8.14 17.78
C ALA A 65 3.63 6.83 17.24
N THR A 66 2.39 6.89 16.74
CA THR A 66 1.67 5.74 16.18
C THR A 66 1.65 5.74 14.64
N ASN A 67 2.50 6.54 13.99
CA ASN A 67 2.63 6.54 12.54
C ASN A 67 2.86 5.10 12.02
N PRO A 68 1.96 4.56 11.18
CA PRO A 68 2.06 3.19 10.69
C PRO A 68 2.93 3.05 9.43
N PHE A 69 3.41 4.17 8.87
CA PHE A 69 4.16 4.21 7.62
C PHE A 69 5.66 4.41 7.86
N SER A 70 6.47 3.66 7.13
CA SER A 70 7.92 3.86 7.08
C SER A 70 8.44 3.54 5.68
N VAL A 71 9.56 4.16 5.30
CA VAL A 71 10.27 3.89 4.07
C VAL A 71 11.70 3.48 4.39
N SER A 72 12.14 2.35 3.84
CA SER A 72 13.53 1.89 3.87
C SER A 72 13.83 1.15 2.58
N ASP A 73 15.03 1.34 2.03
CA ASP A 73 15.54 0.57 0.88
C ASP A 73 14.57 0.54 -0.32
N GLY A 74 13.96 1.68 -0.64
CA GLY A 74 13.01 1.83 -1.76
C GLY A 74 11.67 1.13 -1.55
N GLN A 75 11.29 0.84 -0.30
CA GLN A 75 10.06 0.12 0.02
C GLN A 75 9.27 0.86 1.10
N LEU A 76 7.99 1.10 0.80
CA LEU A 76 7.01 1.48 1.81
C LEU A 76 6.63 0.25 2.63
N THR A 77 6.67 0.38 3.96
CA THR A 77 6.08 -0.56 4.90
C THR A 77 4.88 0.08 5.60
N ILE A 78 3.72 -0.58 5.51
CA ILE A 78 2.51 -0.27 6.27
C ILE A 78 2.39 -1.31 7.38
N THR A 79 2.51 -0.89 8.64
CA THR A 79 2.59 -1.81 9.78
C THR A 79 1.26 -1.90 10.53
N MET A 80 0.80 -3.13 10.76
CA MET A 80 -0.22 -3.44 11.76
C MET A 80 0.45 -3.73 13.11
N LYS A 81 0.01 -3.07 14.19
CA LYS A 81 0.49 -3.34 15.57
C LYS A 81 -0.62 -3.15 16.60
N GLN A 82 -0.51 -3.84 17.73
CA GLN A 82 -1.40 -3.63 18.87
C GLN A 82 -0.80 -2.60 19.84
N VAL A 83 -1.56 -1.59 20.21
CA VAL A 83 -1.20 -0.58 21.21
C VAL A 83 -2.34 -0.50 22.22
N ASP A 84 -2.05 -0.75 23.50
CA ASP A 84 -3.03 -0.74 24.59
C ASP A 84 -4.30 -1.58 24.29
N GLY A 85 -4.09 -2.75 23.67
CA GLY A 85 -5.17 -3.67 23.30
C GLY A 85 -5.88 -3.35 21.97
N VAL A 86 -5.61 -2.21 21.35
CA VAL A 86 -6.24 -1.78 20.09
C VAL A 86 -5.31 -2.04 18.91
N TRP A 87 -5.83 -2.69 17.87
CA TRP A 87 -5.11 -2.85 16.60
C TRP A 87 -5.04 -1.51 15.85
N GLN A 88 -3.87 -1.17 15.36
CA GLN A 88 -3.56 0.05 14.65
C GLN A 88 -2.85 -0.28 13.33
N SER A 89 -3.28 0.36 12.24
CA SER A 89 -2.66 0.22 10.92
C SER A 89 -2.72 1.54 10.13
N GLY A 90 -2.33 1.53 8.86
CA GLY A 90 -2.40 2.66 7.94
C GLY A 90 -3.24 2.37 6.70
N THR A 91 -3.93 3.39 6.23
CA THR A 91 -4.53 3.48 4.89
C THR A 91 -4.12 4.79 4.26
N MET A 92 -3.94 4.81 2.94
CA MET A 92 -3.51 6.00 2.21
C MET A 92 -4.15 6.04 0.82
N GLN A 93 -4.35 7.24 0.29
CA GLN A 93 -4.85 7.47 -1.06
C GLN A 93 -4.17 8.69 -1.69
N THR A 94 -4.27 8.85 -3.01
CA THR A 94 -3.60 9.95 -3.75
C THR A 94 -4.42 11.23 -3.84
N VAL A 95 -5.63 11.27 -3.27
CA VAL A 95 -6.55 12.42 -3.29
C VAL A 95 -7.03 12.74 -1.87
N ASN A 96 -6.93 13.99 -1.44
CA ASN A 96 -7.44 14.40 -0.13
C ASN A 96 -8.96 14.61 -0.14
N SER A 97 -9.55 14.88 1.03
CA SER A 97 -11.00 15.09 1.17
C SER A 97 -11.53 16.33 0.44
N ALA A 98 -10.66 17.23 -0.04
CA ALA A 98 -11.00 18.40 -0.84
C ALA A 98 -10.90 18.12 -2.35
N GLY A 99 -10.57 16.89 -2.76
CA GLY A 99 -10.40 16.50 -4.16
C GLY A 99 -9.05 16.89 -4.76
N GLN A 100 -8.07 17.27 -3.95
CA GLN A 100 -6.73 17.66 -4.39
C GLN A 100 -5.79 16.45 -4.38
N GLY A 101 -4.98 16.30 -5.43
CA GLY A 101 -4.00 15.23 -5.56
C GLY A 101 -4.01 14.63 -6.96
N PHE A 102 -3.63 13.35 -7.08
CA PHE A 102 -3.62 12.63 -8.35
C PHE A 102 -4.84 11.71 -8.45
N ALA A 103 -5.61 11.86 -9.53
CA ALA A 103 -6.73 11.00 -9.86
C ALA A 103 -6.65 10.57 -11.33
N GLN A 104 -6.99 9.32 -11.60
CA GLN A 104 -7.00 8.74 -12.94
C GLN A 104 -8.21 7.80 -13.04
N GLU A 105 -9.11 8.07 -14.00
CA GLU A 105 -10.33 7.29 -14.19
C GLU A 105 -10.06 5.95 -14.90
N TYR A 106 -9.22 5.99 -15.94
CA TYR A 106 -8.88 4.82 -16.76
C TYR A 106 -7.37 4.68 -16.93
N GLY A 107 -6.92 3.45 -17.16
CA GLY A 107 -5.54 3.16 -17.49
C GLY A 107 -5.12 1.81 -16.97
N TYR A 108 -3.81 1.67 -16.79
CA TYR A 108 -3.21 0.53 -16.15
C TYR A 108 -2.65 0.97 -14.80
N PHE A 109 -2.96 0.21 -13.75
CA PHE A 109 -2.50 0.43 -12.39
C PHE A 109 -1.74 -0.82 -11.95
N GLU A 110 -0.51 -0.65 -11.49
CA GLU A 110 0.32 -1.73 -10.99
C GLU A 110 0.94 -1.32 -9.66
N MET A 111 1.09 -2.30 -8.77
CA MET A 111 1.92 -2.18 -7.57
C MET A 111 2.71 -3.47 -7.39
N ARG A 112 3.92 -3.34 -6.84
CA ARG A 112 4.70 -4.48 -6.37
C ARG A 112 4.66 -4.50 -4.84
N ALA A 113 4.07 -5.54 -4.28
CA ALA A 113 3.90 -5.69 -2.83
C ALA A 113 4.33 -7.08 -2.36
N ALA A 114 4.82 -7.15 -1.12
CA ALA A 114 4.99 -8.38 -0.38
C ALA A 114 4.05 -8.36 0.83
N PHE A 115 3.25 -9.41 0.98
CA PHE A 115 2.31 -9.52 2.10
C PHE A 115 2.89 -10.44 3.17
N HIS A 116 3.14 -9.86 4.34
CA HIS A 116 3.52 -10.62 5.52
C HIS A 116 2.23 -11.08 6.22
N GLY A 117 1.91 -12.37 6.09
CA GLY A 117 0.66 -12.93 6.56
C GLY A 117 0.52 -12.94 8.09
N GLY A 118 -0.71 -13.12 8.54
CA GLY A 118 -1.10 -13.30 9.93
C GLY A 118 -2.62 -13.48 9.99
N ALA A 119 -3.12 -14.30 10.91
CA ALA A 119 -4.56 -14.51 11.04
C ALA A 119 -5.28 -13.16 11.29
N GLY A 120 -6.23 -12.80 10.43
CA GLY A 120 -7.00 -11.57 10.53
C GLY A 120 -6.40 -10.35 9.81
N ALA A 121 -5.20 -10.46 9.21
CA ALA A 121 -4.68 -9.42 8.33
C ALA A 121 -5.43 -9.45 6.98
N TRP A 122 -5.88 -8.27 6.54
CA TRP A 122 -6.48 -8.07 5.22
C TRP A 122 -5.84 -6.85 4.55
N PRO A 123 -4.69 -7.06 3.88
CA PRO A 123 -4.03 -6.02 3.11
C PRO A 123 -4.69 -5.80 1.73
#